data_AF-A0A821VG32-F1
#
_entry.id   AF-A0A821VG32-F1
#
_cell.length_a   1.000
_cell.length_b   1.000
_cell.length_c   1.000
_cell.angle_alpha   90.00
_cell.angle_beta   90.00
_cell.angle_gamma   90.00
#
_symmetry.space_group_name_H-M   'P 1'
#
loop_
_entity.id
_entity.type
_entity.pdbx_description
1 polymer ?
#
loop_
_entity_poly.entity_id
_entity_poly.type
_entity_poly.pdbx_seq_one_letter_code
_entity_poly.pdbx_strand_id
1 'polypeptide(L)'
;MDHLPDTQHEPIIEEDSKLDEDDALDPRIQIELERLNYASEAINQLEVQLDEARRVCDEFKEKSEEELFQLEKKIGEAVSKARTYYDARIKLRDAKEKLIKAKHRFERAQALHVAAKEIAIASADYMDEAARSHQNSTTWNETYLQASAKAKEAEQEKYEADLDQQNAERVHFDLEQLVLKLQKESRRAINKS
;
A
#
# COMPACT_ATOMS: atom_id res chain seq x y z
N MET A 1 -71.30 -39.35 -34.91
CA MET A 1 -70.34 -38.59 -34.06
C MET A 1 -70.83 -37.15 -34.03
N ASP A 2 -72.03 -36.92 -33.51
CA ASP A 2 -72.39 -36.91 -32.08
C ASP A 2 -71.79 -35.73 -31.32
N HIS A 3 -72.68 -34.77 -31.09
CA HIS A 3 -72.85 -33.97 -29.87
C HIS A 3 -71.81 -32.89 -29.55
N LEU A 4 -72.13 -31.65 -29.96
CA LEU A 4 -72.13 -30.51 -29.03
C LEU A 4 -73.43 -30.56 -28.22
N PRO A 5 -73.37 -30.31 -26.91
CA PRO A 5 -73.90 -29.06 -26.34
C PRO A 5 -72.97 -28.51 -25.24
N ASP A 6 -72.68 -27.21 -25.21
CA ASP A 6 -73.48 -26.15 -24.58
C ASP A 6 -73.61 -26.33 -23.05
N THR A 7 -72.65 -25.76 -22.32
CA THR A 7 -72.76 -25.46 -20.89
C THR A 7 -72.30 -24.03 -20.66
N GLN A 8 -73.26 -23.13 -20.85
CA GLN A 8 -73.71 -22.18 -19.83
C GLN A 8 -72.59 -21.45 -19.08
N HIS A 9 -72.50 -20.17 -19.45
CA HIS A 9 -72.00 -19.08 -18.64
C HIS A 9 -72.83 -19.04 -17.34
N GLU A 10 -72.41 -19.76 -16.30
CA GLU A 10 -72.86 -19.49 -14.93
C GLU A 10 -72.05 -18.31 -14.40
N PRO A 11 -72.71 -17.20 -14.03
CA PRO A 11 -72.05 -16.15 -13.28
C PRO A 11 -71.88 -16.71 -11.86
N ILE A 12 -70.66 -17.13 -11.51
CA ILE A 12 -70.33 -17.30 -10.10
C ILE A 12 -70.21 -15.89 -9.52
N ILE A 13 -71.38 -15.39 -9.14
CA ILE A 13 -71.69 -14.68 -7.91
C ILE A 13 -70.47 -13.91 -7.38
N GLU A 14 -70.54 -12.59 -7.50
CA GLU A 14 -69.89 -11.66 -6.58
C GLU A 14 -70.33 -12.00 -5.16
N GLU A 15 -69.66 -12.99 -4.56
CA GLU A 15 -69.78 -13.31 -3.15
C GLU A 15 -68.79 -12.41 -2.42
N ASP A 16 -69.30 -11.21 -2.19
CA ASP A 16 -69.33 -10.61 -0.87
C ASP A 16 -67.98 -10.58 -0.12
N SER A 17 -67.20 -9.54 -0.43
CA SER A 17 -66.77 -8.53 0.54
C SER A 17 -66.39 -8.97 1.97
N LYS A 18 -65.79 -10.15 2.11
CA LYS A 18 -65.01 -10.55 3.27
C LYS A 18 -63.61 -10.93 2.82
N LEU A 19 -62.84 -9.90 2.43
CA LEU A 19 -61.42 -9.94 2.73
C LEU A 19 -61.34 -9.84 4.26
N ASP A 20 -61.47 -11.00 4.90
CA ASP A 20 -61.44 -11.16 6.34
C ASP A 20 -60.19 -10.46 6.89
N GLU A 21 -60.37 -9.67 7.95
CA GLU A 21 -59.27 -9.02 8.70
C GLU A 21 -58.22 -10.04 9.21
N ASP A 22 -58.48 -11.35 9.09
CA ASP A 22 -57.59 -12.47 9.39
C ASP A 22 -56.53 -12.76 8.29
N ASP A 23 -56.69 -12.25 7.06
CA ASP A 23 -55.66 -12.29 6.00
C ASP A 23 -54.73 -11.06 6.02
N ALA A 24 -54.99 -10.10 6.91
CA ALA A 24 -54.12 -8.95 7.11
C ALA A 24 -52.86 -9.37 7.89
N LEU A 25 -51.77 -9.59 7.16
CA LEU A 25 -50.43 -9.79 7.74
C LEU A 25 -50.13 -8.70 8.79
N ASP A 26 -49.62 -9.10 9.96
CA ASP A 26 -49.12 -8.16 10.97
C ASP A 26 -48.17 -7.17 10.28
N PRO A 27 -48.37 -5.84 10.43
CA PRO A 27 -47.55 -4.83 9.78
C PRO A 27 -46.04 -5.03 9.99
N ARG A 28 -45.61 -5.60 11.12
CA ARG A 28 -44.20 -5.91 11.37
C ARG A 28 -43.70 -7.07 10.51
N ILE A 29 -44.52 -8.11 10.34
CA ILE A 29 -44.22 -9.26 9.48
C ILE A 29 -44.17 -8.79 8.02
N GLN A 30 -45.10 -7.92 7.61
CA GLN A 30 -45.12 -7.36 6.27
C GLN A 30 -43.87 -6.54 5.95
N ILE A 31 -43.42 -5.68 6.88
CA ILE A 31 -42.17 -4.92 6.72
C ILE A 31 -40.94 -5.84 6.58
N GLU A 32 -40.84 -6.90 7.39
CA GLU A 32 -39.71 -7.82 7.28
C GLU A 32 -39.74 -8.66 6.00
N LEU A 33 -40.92 -9.02 5.49
CA LEU A 33 -41.06 -9.69 4.19
C LEU A 33 -40.66 -8.76 3.04
N GLU A 34 -41.04 -7.48 3.10
CA GLU A 34 -40.60 -6.48 2.12
C GLU A 34 -39.07 -6.29 2.14
N ARG A 35 -38.47 -6.25 3.34
CA ARG A 35 -37.01 -6.21 3.50
C ARG A 35 -36.32 -7.46 2.95
N LEU A 36 -36.89 -8.64 3.21
CA LEU A 36 -36.36 -9.90 2.69
C LEU A 36 -36.44 -9.96 1.16
N ASN A 37 -37.56 -9.51 0.58
CA ASN A 37 -37.73 -9.43 -0.87
C ASN A 37 -36.73 -8.44 -1.47
N TYR A 38 -36.56 -7.26 -0.88
CA TYR A 38 -35.56 -6.28 -1.33
C TYR A 38 -34.14 -6.83 -1.24
N ALA A 39 -33.78 -7.48 -0.13
CA ALA A 39 -32.48 -8.11 0.03
C ALA A 39 -32.26 -9.24 -0.99
N SER A 40 -33.27 -10.05 -1.26
CA SER A 40 -33.21 -11.13 -2.26
C SER A 40 -33.05 -10.57 -3.68
N GLU A 41 -33.77 -9.50 -4.02
CA GLU A 41 -33.61 -8.83 -5.31
C GLU A 41 -32.21 -8.20 -5.44
N ALA A 42 -31.71 -7.56 -4.38
CA ALA A 42 -30.37 -7.01 -4.34
C ALA A 42 -29.29 -8.10 -4.51
N ILE A 43 -29.46 -9.26 -3.88
CA ILE A 43 -28.57 -10.42 -4.06
C ILE A 43 -28.57 -10.85 -5.53
N ASN A 44 -29.74 -11.06 -6.13
CA ASN A 44 -29.85 -11.48 -7.52
C ASN A 44 -29.20 -10.46 -8.49
N GLN A 45 -29.40 -9.17 -8.24
CA GLN A 45 -28.78 -8.10 -9.04
C GLN A 45 -27.25 -8.12 -8.90
N LEU A 46 -26.73 -8.30 -7.68
CA LEU A 46 -25.29 -8.40 -7.43
C LEU A 46 -24.68 -9.65 -8.04
N GLU A 47 -25.38 -10.77 -8.04
CA GLU A 47 -24.94 -12.01 -8.70
C GLU A 47 -24.79 -11.81 -10.20
N VAL A 48 -25.80 -11.20 -10.86
CA VAL A 48 -25.72 -10.87 -12.29
C VAL A 48 -24.56 -9.92 -12.58
N GLN A 49 -24.35 -8.89 -11.76
CA GLN A 49 -23.24 -7.95 -11.93
C GLN A 49 -21.88 -8.62 -11.72
N LEU A 50 -21.77 -9.53 -10.75
CA LEU A 50 -20.54 -10.28 -10.48
C LEU A 50 -20.20 -11.20 -11.63
N ASP A 51 -21.18 -11.91 -12.18
CA ASP A 51 -20.96 -12.84 -13.29
C ASP A 51 -20.61 -12.08 -14.59
N GLU A 52 -21.25 -10.95 -14.86
CA GLU A 52 -20.86 -10.08 -15.96
C GLU A 52 -19.43 -9.53 -15.77
N ALA A 53 -19.09 -9.05 -14.57
CA ALA A 53 -17.75 -8.55 -14.27
C ALA A 53 -16.67 -9.63 -14.40
N ARG A 54 -16.98 -10.87 -13.97
CA ARG A 54 -16.11 -12.03 -14.16
C ARG A 54 -15.92 -12.34 -15.64
N ARG A 55 -17.01 -12.39 -16.42
CA ARG A 55 -16.95 -12.64 -17.86
C ARG A 55 -16.07 -11.60 -18.56
N VAL A 56 -16.31 -10.32 -18.30
CA VAL A 56 -15.50 -9.22 -18.88
C VAL A 56 -14.02 -9.33 -18.49
N CYS A 57 -13.74 -9.71 -17.24
CA CYS A 57 -12.36 -9.90 -16.77
C CYS A 57 -11.67 -11.06 -17.49
N ASP A 58 -12.37 -12.18 -17.68
CA ASP A 58 -11.81 -13.36 -18.34
C ASP A 58 -11.63 -13.12 -19.85
N GLU A 59 -12.59 -12.47 -20.52
CA GLU A 59 -12.43 -12.03 -21.91
C GLU A 59 -11.24 -11.07 -22.07
N PHE A 60 -11.07 -10.11 -21.14
CA PHE A 60 -9.93 -9.19 -21.15
C PHE A 60 -8.59 -9.90 -20.94
N LYS A 61 -8.54 -10.88 -20.02
CA LYS A 61 -7.35 -11.70 -19.80
C LYS A 61 -6.98 -12.49 -21.03
N GLU A 62 -7.93 -13.23 -21.61
CA GLU A 62 -7.70 -14.06 -22.80
C GLU A 62 -7.16 -13.21 -23.95
N LYS A 63 -7.80 -12.06 -24.21
CA LYS A 63 -7.33 -11.12 -25.22
C LYS A 63 -5.91 -10.60 -24.92
N SER A 64 -5.63 -10.24 -23.67
CA SER A 64 -4.30 -9.74 -23.26
C SER A 64 -3.24 -10.84 -23.39
N GLU A 65 -3.57 -12.08 -23.05
CA GLU A 65 -2.68 -13.24 -23.19
C GLU A 65 -2.39 -13.53 -24.66
N GLU A 66 -3.38 -13.48 -25.53
CA GLU A 66 -3.19 -13.62 -26.98
C GLU A 66 -2.29 -12.50 -27.52
N GLU A 67 -2.57 -11.24 -27.17
CA GLU A 67 -1.74 -10.09 -27.58
C GLU A 67 -0.29 -10.23 -27.11
N LEU A 68 -0.08 -10.63 -25.85
CA LEU A 68 1.25 -10.89 -25.28
C LEU A 68 1.96 -12.03 -25.99
N PHE A 69 1.27 -13.14 -26.28
CA PHE A 69 1.84 -14.28 -27.00
C PHE A 69 2.28 -13.89 -28.42
N GLN A 70 1.47 -13.10 -29.14
CA GLN A 70 1.84 -12.59 -30.45
C GLN A 70 3.04 -11.64 -30.38
N LEU A 71 3.15 -10.83 -29.32
CA LEU A 71 4.29 -9.95 -29.09
C LEU A 71 5.55 -10.75 -28.76
N GLU A 72 5.46 -11.75 -27.88
CA GLU A 72 6.56 -12.66 -27.54
C GLU A 72 7.12 -13.36 -28.78
N LYS A 73 6.26 -13.85 -29.67
CA LYS A 73 6.68 -14.46 -30.93
C LYS A 73 7.46 -13.49 -31.83
N LYS A 74 7.12 -12.19 -31.81
CA LYS A 74 7.76 -11.16 -32.66
C LYS A 74 9.07 -10.62 -32.07
N ILE A 75 9.13 -10.43 -30.75
CA ILE A 75 10.22 -9.69 -30.09
C ILE A 75 10.80 -10.37 -28.84
N GLY A 76 10.41 -11.61 -28.52
CA GLY A 76 10.77 -12.31 -27.28
C GLY A 76 12.28 -12.39 -27.01
N GLU A 77 13.11 -12.59 -28.04
CA GLU A 77 14.57 -12.58 -27.87
C GLU A 77 15.10 -11.21 -27.44
N ALA A 78 14.54 -10.12 -27.99
CA ALA A 78 14.90 -8.76 -27.60
C ALA A 78 14.41 -8.44 -26.19
N VAL A 79 13.19 -8.87 -25.83
CA VAL A 79 12.64 -8.73 -24.48
C VAL A 79 13.50 -9.46 -23.45
N SER A 80 13.92 -10.71 -23.74
CA SER A 80 14.81 -11.47 -22.86
C SER A 80 16.15 -10.78 -22.63
N LYS A 81 16.76 -10.23 -23.69
CA LYS A 81 18.02 -9.47 -23.60
C LYS A 81 17.87 -8.10 -22.91
N ALA A 82 16.71 -7.46 -23.01
CA ALA A 82 16.41 -6.19 -22.35
C ALA A 82 15.98 -6.38 -20.87
N ARG A 83 15.48 -7.57 -20.51
CA ARG A 83 15.02 -7.88 -19.14
C ARG A 83 16.10 -7.63 -18.09
N THR A 84 17.33 -8.08 -18.35
CA THR A 84 18.46 -7.87 -17.42
C THR A 84 18.73 -6.39 -17.13
N TYR A 85 18.56 -5.52 -18.13
CA TYR A 85 18.66 -4.07 -17.97
C TYR A 85 17.52 -3.51 -17.10
N TYR A 86 16.27 -3.92 -17.36
CA TYR A 86 15.13 -3.46 -16.58
C TYR A 86 15.17 -3.96 -15.13
N ASP A 87 15.60 -5.20 -14.89
CA ASP A 87 15.81 -5.76 -13.55
C ASP A 87 16.89 -4.97 -12.79
N ALA A 88 18.00 -4.62 -13.45
CA ALA A 88 19.04 -3.77 -12.87
C ALA A 88 18.52 -2.35 -12.56
N ARG A 89 17.65 -1.79 -13.43
CA ARG A 89 17.01 -0.48 -13.17
C ARG A 89 16.06 -0.51 -11.98
N ILE A 90 15.29 -1.58 -11.80
CA ILE A 90 14.42 -1.76 -10.63
C ILE A 90 15.30 -1.78 -9.38
N LYS A 91 16.37 -2.58 -9.37
CA LYS A 91 17.34 -2.62 -8.26
C LYS A 91 17.98 -1.27 -7.99
N LEU A 92 18.36 -0.51 -9.03
CA LEU A 92 18.92 0.84 -8.89
C LEU A 92 17.92 1.80 -8.24
N ARG A 93 16.65 1.77 -8.66
CA ARG A 93 15.59 2.58 -8.04
C ARG A 93 15.45 2.25 -6.55
N ASP A 94 15.40 0.97 -6.21
CA ASP A 94 15.27 0.54 -4.82
C ASP A 94 16.51 0.90 -3.99
N ALA A 95 17.71 0.83 -4.57
CA ALA A 95 18.96 1.28 -3.96
C ALA A 95 18.97 2.81 -3.76
N LYS A 96 18.45 3.58 -4.71
CA LYS A 96 18.30 5.04 -4.59
C LYS A 96 17.37 5.41 -3.43
N GLU A 97 16.25 4.71 -3.27
CA GLU A 97 15.34 4.94 -2.16
C GLU A 97 16.02 4.63 -0.81
N LYS A 98 16.76 3.52 -0.72
CA LYS A 98 17.56 3.18 0.47
C LYS A 98 18.63 4.24 0.77
N LEU A 99 19.31 4.75 -0.26
CA LEU A 99 20.30 5.80 -0.13
C LEU A 99 19.69 7.09 0.43
N ILE A 100 18.55 7.54 -0.12
CA ILE A 100 17.85 8.73 0.37
C ILE A 100 17.45 8.55 1.84
N LYS A 101 16.91 7.38 2.20
CA LYS A 101 16.57 7.06 3.60
C LYS A 101 17.81 7.08 4.52
N ALA A 102 18.93 6.51 4.08
CA ALA A 102 20.18 6.52 4.85
C ALA A 102 20.73 7.95 5.02
N LYS A 103 20.71 8.78 3.98
CA LYS A 103 21.08 10.20 4.05
C LYS A 103 20.23 10.97 5.06
N HIS A 104 18.91 10.81 5.01
CA HIS A 104 18.03 11.44 5.99
C HIS A 104 18.21 10.90 7.42
N ARG A 105 18.63 9.64 7.59
CA ARG A 105 19.01 9.12 8.93
C ARG A 105 20.26 9.83 9.41
N PHE A 106 21.29 9.92 8.58
CA PHE A 106 22.54 10.61 8.93
C PHE A 106 22.33 12.08 9.24
N GLU A 107 21.58 12.82 8.42
CA GLU A 107 21.23 14.24 8.66
C GLU A 107 20.55 14.43 10.02
N ARG A 108 19.59 13.55 10.36
CA ARG A 108 18.91 13.60 11.66
C ARG A 108 19.85 13.25 12.82
N ALA A 109 20.68 12.23 12.68
CA ALA A 109 21.64 11.83 13.70
C ALA A 109 22.71 12.92 13.92
N GLN A 110 23.16 13.58 12.84
CA GLN A 110 24.06 14.72 12.91
C GLN A 110 23.43 15.90 13.65
N ALA A 111 22.19 16.26 13.31
CA ALA A 111 21.47 17.33 13.99
C ALA A 111 21.29 17.04 15.50
N LEU A 112 20.94 15.79 15.84
CA LEU A 112 20.81 15.35 17.23
C LEU A 112 22.15 15.43 17.98
N HIS A 113 23.25 14.98 17.36
CA HIS A 113 24.58 15.06 17.95
C HIS A 113 25.01 16.50 18.22
N VAL A 114 24.76 17.42 17.27
CA VAL A 114 25.05 18.85 17.46
C VAL A 114 24.26 19.40 18.66
N ALA A 115 22.96 19.16 18.71
CA ALA A 115 22.12 19.62 19.82
C ALA A 115 22.54 19.02 21.17
N ALA A 116 22.83 17.71 21.22
CA ALA A 116 23.27 17.04 22.43
C ALA A 116 24.63 17.57 22.92
N LYS A 117 25.54 17.88 22.00
CA LYS A 117 26.84 18.49 22.30
C LYS A 117 26.69 19.89 22.86
N GLU A 118 25.80 20.72 22.31
CA GLU A 118 25.50 22.05 22.83
C GLU A 118 24.96 21.99 24.26
N ILE A 119 24.05 21.05 24.55
CA ILE A 119 23.53 20.83 25.91
C ILE A 119 24.63 20.37 26.87
N ALA A 120 25.53 19.47 26.43
CA ALA A 120 26.66 19.03 27.24
C ALA A 120 27.63 20.18 27.58
N ILE A 121 27.90 21.09 26.63
CA ILE A 121 28.71 22.29 26.87
C ILE A 121 28.00 23.22 27.86
N ALA A 122 26.73 23.55 27.61
CA ALA A 122 25.98 24.44 28.49
C ALA A 122 25.87 23.89 29.93
N SER A 123 25.62 22.59 30.09
CA SER A 123 25.59 21.95 31.40
C SER A 123 26.95 21.95 32.11
N ALA A 124 28.06 21.82 31.37
CA ALA A 124 29.40 21.99 31.93
C ALA A 124 29.61 23.42 32.44
N ASP A 125 29.23 24.42 31.65
CA ASP A 125 29.35 25.83 32.02
C ASP A 125 28.54 26.15 33.29
N TYR A 126 27.31 25.64 33.41
CA TYR A 126 26.49 25.80 34.62
C TYR A 126 27.10 25.09 35.84
N MET A 127 27.66 23.90 35.66
CA MET A 127 28.33 23.16 36.73
C MET A 127 29.56 23.91 37.23
N ASP A 128 30.38 24.46 36.34
CA ASP A 128 31.55 25.27 36.67
C ASP A 128 31.17 26.56 37.41
N GLU A 129 30.11 27.25 36.98
CA GLU A 129 29.61 28.45 37.64
C GLU A 129 29.05 28.15 39.04
N ALA A 130 28.30 27.06 39.19
CA ALA A 130 27.80 26.59 40.48
C ALA A 130 28.96 26.21 41.43
N ALA A 131 30.04 25.62 40.90
CA ALA A 131 31.24 25.31 41.67
C ALA A 131 31.96 26.58 42.17
N ARG A 132 32.10 27.60 41.32
CA ARG A 132 32.68 28.91 41.70
C ARG A 132 31.86 29.64 42.76
N SER A 133 30.54 29.51 42.70
CA SER A 133 29.62 30.16 43.64
C SER A 133 29.42 29.37 44.95
N HIS A 134 30.20 28.32 45.21
CA HIS A 134 30.03 27.39 46.33
C HIS A 134 28.62 26.77 46.45
N GLN A 135 27.87 26.74 45.34
CA GLN A 135 26.53 26.15 45.22
C GLN A 135 26.61 24.81 44.47
N ASN A 136 27.76 24.14 44.52
CA ASN A 136 27.97 22.87 43.85
C ASN A 136 27.04 21.81 44.44
N SER A 137 25.92 21.59 43.76
CA SER A 137 24.91 20.61 44.13
C SER A 137 25.18 19.30 43.39
N THR A 138 24.95 18.17 44.06
CA THR A 138 24.96 16.83 43.44
C THR A 138 24.12 16.78 42.17
N THR A 139 23.02 17.53 42.13
CA THR A 139 22.12 17.63 40.97
C THR A 139 22.78 18.20 39.71
N TRP A 140 23.67 19.19 39.84
CA TRP A 140 24.33 19.81 38.68
C TRP A 140 25.36 18.88 38.05
N ASN A 141 26.12 18.16 38.89
CA ASN A 141 27.05 17.13 38.43
C ASN A 141 26.31 15.98 37.72
N GLU A 142 25.19 15.52 38.28
CA GLU A 142 24.34 14.50 37.65
C GLU A 142 23.79 14.97 36.29
N THR A 143 23.31 16.22 36.18
CA THR A 143 22.82 16.75 34.91
C THR A 143 23.90 16.83 33.84
N TYR A 144 25.12 17.23 34.19
CA TYR A 144 26.25 17.25 33.26
C TYR A 144 26.64 15.82 32.82
N LEU A 145 26.73 14.88 33.76
CA LEU A 145 27.03 13.48 33.46
C LEU A 145 26.00 12.88 32.49
N GLN A 146 24.71 13.16 32.71
CA GLN A 146 23.63 12.72 31.82
C GLN A 146 23.75 13.37 30.43
N ALA A 147 23.99 14.67 30.36
CA ALA A 147 24.14 15.39 29.10
C ALA A 147 25.36 14.90 28.30
N SER A 148 26.48 14.67 28.98
CA SER A 148 27.71 14.12 28.39
C SER A 148 27.49 12.68 27.86
N ALA A 149 26.83 11.83 28.64
CA ALA A 149 26.47 10.47 28.20
C ALA A 149 25.59 10.49 26.95
N LYS A 150 24.60 11.37 26.90
CA LYS A 150 23.70 11.54 25.75
C LYS A 150 24.42 12.09 24.52
N ALA A 151 25.37 13.01 24.69
CA ALA A 151 26.20 13.51 23.59
C ALA A 151 27.06 12.38 22.97
N LYS A 152 27.61 11.49 23.81
CA LYS A 152 28.37 10.32 23.36
C LYS A 152 27.49 9.30 22.63
N GLU A 153 26.29 9.03 23.14
CA GLU A 153 25.32 8.16 22.45
C GLU A 153 24.94 8.72 21.08
N ALA A 154 24.66 10.02 21.00
CA ALA A 154 24.34 10.69 19.73
C ALA A 154 25.52 10.69 18.75
N GLU A 155 26.76 10.75 19.25
CA GLU A 155 27.97 10.60 18.42
C GLU A 155 28.08 9.19 17.82
N GLN A 156 27.79 8.16 18.62
CA GLN A 156 27.79 6.78 18.16
C GLN A 156 26.71 6.53 17.09
N GLU A 157 25.48 6.98 17.31
CA GLU A 157 24.39 6.85 16.32
C GLU A 157 24.72 7.59 15.02
N LYS A 158 25.34 8.78 15.10
CA LYS A 158 25.81 9.52 13.92
C LYS A 158 26.86 8.69 13.15
N TYR A 159 27.82 8.08 13.84
CA TYR A 159 28.85 7.25 13.21
C TYR A 159 28.25 6.03 12.51
N GLU A 160 27.29 5.34 13.13
CA GLU A 160 26.59 4.21 12.51
C GLU A 160 25.77 4.64 11.29
N ALA A 161 25.07 5.77 11.40
CA ALA A 161 24.31 6.33 10.28
C ALA A 161 25.19 6.76 9.10
N ASP A 162 26.41 7.26 9.37
CA ASP A 162 27.39 7.60 8.33
C ASP A 162 27.89 6.34 7.59
N LEU A 163 28.20 5.28 8.34
CA LEU A 163 28.61 4.00 7.75
C LEU A 163 27.50 3.41 6.87
N ASP A 164 26.25 3.46 7.33
CA ASP A 164 25.08 3.05 6.55
C ASP A 164 24.92 3.88 5.27
N GLN A 165 25.08 5.20 5.36
CA GLN A 165 25.04 6.09 4.19
C GLN A 165 26.14 5.71 3.18
N GLN A 166 27.39 5.55 3.61
CA GLN A 166 28.50 5.19 2.72
C GLN A 166 28.29 3.84 2.05
N ASN A 167 27.77 2.85 2.79
CA ASN A 167 27.43 1.55 2.23
C ASN A 167 26.32 1.66 1.17
N ALA A 168 25.27 2.44 1.43
CA ALA A 168 24.19 2.67 0.48
C ALA A 168 24.67 3.44 -0.77
N GLU A 169 25.57 4.41 -0.60
CA GLU A 169 26.20 5.14 -1.71
C GLU A 169 27.00 4.22 -2.61
N ARG A 170 27.82 3.33 -2.04
CA ARG A 170 28.58 2.33 -2.80
C ARG A 170 27.65 1.43 -3.62
N VAL A 171 26.62 0.87 -2.99
CA VAL A 171 25.67 -0.02 -3.68
C VAL A 171 24.93 0.72 -4.81
N HIS A 172 24.49 1.94 -4.56
CA HIS A 172 23.86 2.77 -5.59
C HIS A 172 24.81 3.02 -6.76
N PHE A 173 26.05 3.41 -6.48
CA PHE A 173 27.07 3.67 -7.50
C PHE A 173 27.35 2.42 -8.35
N ASP A 174 27.55 1.26 -7.72
CA ASP A 174 27.81 0.01 -8.42
C ASP A 174 26.65 -0.38 -9.36
N LEU A 175 25.41 -0.22 -8.88
CA LEU A 175 24.21 -0.47 -9.68
C LEU A 175 24.04 0.54 -10.82
N GLU A 176 24.40 1.80 -10.61
CA GLU A 176 24.37 2.84 -11.64
C GLU A 176 25.36 2.52 -12.76
N GLN A 177 26.58 2.10 -12.42
CA GLN A 177 27.57 1.64 -13.40
C GLN A 177 27.08 0.39 -14.15
N LEU A 178 26.47 -0.56 -13.44
CA LEU A 178 25.88 -1.76 -14.07
C LEU A 178 24.78 -1.40 -15.07
N VAL A 179 23.86 -0.51 -14.70
CA VAL A 179 22.78 -0.06 -15.59
C VAL A 179 23.36 0.65 -16.81
N LEU A 180 24.36 1.52 -16.65
CA LEU A 180 25.03 2.19 -17.76
C LEU A 180 25.73 1.20 -18.70
N LYS A 181 26.36 0.15 -18.15
CA LYS A 181 26.98 -0.92 -18.93
C LYS A 181 25.92 -1.71 -19.73
N LEU A 182 24.87 -2.18 -19.06
CA LEU A 182 23.78 -2.93 -19.70
C LEU A 182 23.03 -2.10 -20.75
N GLN A 183 22.86 -0.79 -20.52
CA GLN A 183 22.26 0.12 -21.50
C GLN A 183 23.08 0.19 -22.79
N LYS A 184 24.41 0.20 -22.69
CA LYS A 184 25.30 0.21 -23.85
C LYS A 184 25.27 -1.14 -24.58
N GLU A 185 25.34 -2.25 -23.84
CA GLU A 185 25.37 -3.61 -24.38
C GLU A 185 24.04 -4.00 -25.06
N SER A 186 22.90 -3.63 -24.45
CA SER A 186 21.57 -4.05 -24.89
C SER A 186 20.77 -2.96 -25.61
N ARG A 187 21.39 -1.87 -26.08
CA ARG A 187 20.70 -0.70 -26.68
C ARG A 187 19.67 -1.06 -27.76
N ARG A 188 20.01 -1.96 -28.69
CA ARG A 188 19.09 -2.39 -29.76
C ARG A 188 17.92 -3.22 -29.24
N ALA A 189 18.18 -4.05 -28.24
CA ALA A 189 17.15 -4.87 -27.60
C ALA A 189 16.17 -3.98 -26.82
N ILE A 190 16.70 -3.01 -26.04
CA ILE A 190 15.91 -2.03 -25.27
C ILE A 190 15.02 -1.18 -26.19
N ASN A 191 15.52 -0.76 -27.36
CA ASN A 191 14.71 0.04 -28.29
C ASN A 191 13.62 -0.78 -29.00
N LYS A 192 13.75 -2.12 -29.03
CA LYS A 192 12.83 -3.03 -29.72
C LYS A 192 11.80 -3.64 -28.76
N SER A 193 12.14 -3.77 -27.47
CA SER A 193 11.30 -4.24 -26.37
C SER A 193 10.47 -3.11 -25.78
#